data_AF-A0A8J7IYY5-F1
#
_entry.id   AF-A0A8J7IYY5-F1
#
_cell.length_a   1.000
_cell.length_b   1.000
_cell.length_c   1.000
_cell.angle_alpha   90.00
_cell.angle_beta   90.00
_cell.angle_gamma   90.00
#
_symmetry.space_group_name_H-M   'P 1'
#
loop_
_entity.id
_entity.type
_entity.pdbx_description
1 polymer ?
#
loop_
_entity_poly.entity_id
_entity_poly.type
_entity_poly.pdbx_seq_one_letter_code
_entity_poly.pdbx_strand_id
1 'polypeptide(L)'
;MDVAGTIAYLPLTAMILGAIAGLLAGRFLTGRWLWALPILLCLAALVLIVRLAAIPEAEAESAFGPFVWLTGGIFPALFTVVMGTLGGRALRGRAQRP
;
A
#
# COMPACT_ATOMS: atom_id res chain seq x y z
N MET A 1 -5.70 -18.08 18.47
CA MET A 1 -4.41 -17.67 17.86
C MET A 1 -3.66 -16.90 18.92
N ASP A 2 -2.40 -17.24 19.21
CA ASP A 2 -1.60 -16.47 20.18
C ASP A 2 -1.48 -15.02 19.69
N VAL A 3 -1.66 -14.05 20.60
CA VAL A 3 -1.54 -12.62 20.30
C VAL A 3 -0.17 -12.32 19.67
N ALA A 4 0.88 -12.98 20.17
CA ALA A 4 2.23 -12.92 19.62
C ALA A 4 2.32 -13.37 18.16
N GLY A 5 1.60 -14.43 17.78
CA GLY A 5 1.56 -14.90 16.39
C GLY A 5 0.83 -13.91 15.48
N THR A 6 -0.26 -13.31 15.97
CA THR A 6 -1.00 -12.29 15.21
C THR A 6 -0.11 -11.08 14.93
N ILE A 7 0.59 -10.57 15.95
CA ILE A 7 1.52 -9.43 15.84
C ILE A 7 2.65 -9.71 14.82
N ALA A 8 3.16 -10.94 14.77
CA ALA A 8 4.24 -11.32 13.85
C ALA A 8 3.78 -11.52 12.40
N TYR A 9 2.64 -12.18 12.18
CA TYR A 9 2.21 -12.61 10.83
C TYR A 9 1.24 -11.66 10.12
N LEU A 10 0.52 -10.79 10.85
CA LEU A 10 -0.41 -9.83 10.26
C LEU A 10 0.27 -8.81 9.31
N PRO A 11 1.43 -8.21 9.66
CA PRO A 11 2.14 -7.30 8.75
C PRO A 11 2.56 -7.99 7.45
N LEU A 12 3.02 -9.24 7.56
CA LEU A 12 3.52 -10.04 6.45
C LEU A 12 2.40 -10.43 5.47
N THR A 13 1.26 -10.86 6.00
CA THR A 13 0.08 -11.19 5.18
C THR A 13 -0.52 -9.92 4.55
N ALA A 14 -0.61 -8.83 5.30
CA ALA A 14 -1.02 -7.52 4.76
C ALA A 14 -0.08 -7.05 3.64
N MET A 15 1.24 -7.22 3.79
CA MET A 15 2.25 -6.89 2.78
C MET A 15 1.99 -7.57 1.44
N ILE A 16 1.80 -8.89 1.50
CA ILE A 16 1.56 -9.69 0.30
C ILE A 16 0.24 -9.26 -0.36
N LEU A 17 -0.82 -9.07 0.44
CA LEU A 17 -2.13 -8.64 -0.06
C LEU A 17 -2.08 -7.23 -0.68
N GLY A 18 -1.41 -6.28 -0.02
CA GLY A 18 -1.22 -4.93 -0.52
C GLY A 18 -0.45 -4.91 -1.84
N ALA A 19 0.62 -5.69 -1.93
CA ALA A 19 1.40 -5.84 -3.16
C ALA A 19 0.56 -6.40 -4.32
N ILE A 20 -0.18 -7.49 -4.08
CA ILE A 20 -1.07 -8.11 -5.08
C ILE A 20 -2.18 -7.14 -5.51
N ALA A 21 -2.84 -6.49 -4.55
CA ALA A 21 -3.92 -5.54 -4.83
C ALA A 21 -3.42 -4.38 -5.68
N GLY A 22 -2.25 -3.81 -5.35
CA GLY A 22 -1.64 -2.74 -6.11
C GLY A 22 -1.21 -3.17 -7.52
N LEU A 23 -0.70 -4.40 -7.68
CA LEU A 23 -0.34 -4.97 -8.98
C LEU A 23 -1.57 -5.17 -9.87
N LEU A 24 -2.64 -5.75 -9.33
CA LEU A 24 -3.90 -5.97 -10.05
C LEU A 24 -4.53 -4.62 -10.44
N ALA A 25 -4.68 -3.71 -9.48
CA ALA A 25 -5.29 -2.42 -9.73
C ALA A 25 -4.47 -1.59 -10.74
N GLY A 26 -3.13 -1.56 -10.60
CA GLY A 26 -2.23 -0.89 -11.54
C GLY A 26 -2.25 -1.46 -12.96
N ARG A 27 -2.60 -2.74 -13.12
CA ARG A 27 -2.76 -3.40 -14.43
C ARG A 27 -4.07 -3.03 -15.13
N PHE A 28 -5.17 -2.93 -14.38
CA PHE A 28 -6.50 -2.68 -14.95
C PHE A 28 -6.83 -1.20 -15.14
N LEU A 29 -6.24 -0.31 -14.34
CA LEU A 29 -6.41 1.12 -14.51
C LEU A 29 -5.61 1.60 -15.73
N THR A 30 -6.27 2.31 -16.65
CA THR A 30 -5.64 2.93 -17.82
C THR A 30 -6.08 4.40 -17.96
N GLY A 31 -5.25 5.25 -18.57
CA GLY A 31 -5.58 6.64 -18.85
C GLY A 31 -5.56 7.57 -17.61
N ARG A 32 -6.58 8.42 -17.45
CA ARG A 32 -6.68 9.44 -16.38
C ARG A 32 -6.86 8.85 -14.97
N TRP A 33 -7.46 7.67 -14.88
CA TRP A 33 -7.74 6.99 -13.61
C TRP A 33 -6.50 6.37 -12.96
N LEU A 34 -5.40 6.26 -13.71
CA LEU A 34 -4.10 5.77 -13.24
C LEU A 34 -3.56 6.60 -12.05
N TRP A 35 -3.85 7.90 -12.04
CA TRP A 35 -3.42 8.82 -10.97
C TRP A 35 -4.35 8.82 -9.76
N ALA A 36 -5.60 8.38 -9.93
CA ALA A 36 -6.58 8.35 -8.84
C ALA A 36 -6.17 7.35 -7.75
N LEU A 37 -5.61 6.19 -8.14
CA LEU A 37 -5.27 5.13 -7.20
C LEU A 37 -4.07 5.48 -6.29
N PRO A 38 -2.92 6.00 -6.78
CA PRO A 38 -1.87 6.53 -5.91
C PRO A 38 -2.37 7.65 -5.01
N ILE A 39 -3.17 8.58 -5.52
CA ILE A 39 -3.71 9.69 -4.72
C ILE A 39 -4.59 9.14 -3.58
N LEU A 40 -5.48 8.20 -3.88
CA LEU A 40 -6.35 7.58 -2.87
C LEU A 40 -5.54 6.83 -1.81
N LEU A 41 -4.53 6.07 -2.22
CA LEU A 41 -3.65 5.36 -1.30
C LEU A 41 -2.81 6.33 -0.43
N CYS A 42 -2.34 7.45 -0.99
CA CYS A 42 -1.68 8.50 -0.21
C CYS A 42 -2.62 9.16 0.81
N LEU A 43 -3.88 9.42 0.45
CA LEU A 43 -4.87 9.95 1.38
C LEU A 43 -5.16 8.94 2.51
N ALA A 44 -5.31 7.66 2.18
CA ALA A 44 -5.50 6.60 3.16
C ALA A 44 -4.27 6.44 4.08
N ALA A 45 -3.04 6.53 3.54
CA ALA A 45 -1.81 6.55 4.33
C ALA A 45 -1.80 7.72 5.31
N LEU A 46 -2.13 8.93 4.83
CA LEU A 46 -2.16 10.14 5.65
C LEU A 46 -3.13 9.98 6.83
N VAL A 47 -4.33 9.44 6.59
CA VAL A 47 -5.31 9.18 7.65
C VAL A 47 -4.75 8.21 8.70
N LEU A 48 -4.09 7.12 8.27
CA LEU A 48 -3.49 6.17 9.21
C LEU A 48 -2.30 6.76 9.97
N ILE A 49 -1.48 7.59 9.33
CA ILE A 49 -0.35 8.27 9.99
C ILE A 49 -0.88 9.22 11.05
N VAL A 50 -1.90 10.02 10.74
CA VAL A 50 -2.53 10.94 11.71
C VAL A 50 -3.13 10.15 12.87
N ARG A 51 -3.81 9.02 12.60
CA ARG A 51 -4.32 8.15 13.65
C ARG A 51 -3.19 7.61 14.52
N LEU A 52 -2.11 7.13 13.91
CA LEU A 52 -0.96 6.57 14.63
C LEU A 52 -0.26 7.64 15.48
N ALA A 53 -0.13 8.87 14.98
CA ALA A 53 0.45 10.00 15.70
C ALA A 53 -0.42 10.52 16.85
N ALA A 54 -1.73 10.26 16.81
CA ALA A 54 -2.68 10.67 17.85
C ALA A 54 -2.80 9.64 18.99
N ILE A 55 -2.19 8.45 18.86
CA ILE A 55 -2.26 7.40 19.88
C ILE A 55 -1.25 7.70 21.00
N PRO A 56 -1.70 7.75 22.27
CA PRO A 56 -0.80 7.93 23.41
C PRO A 56 0.15 6.74 23.60
N GLU A 57 1.36 6.96 24.11
CA GLU A 57 2.32 5.87 24.40
C GLU A 57 1.77 4.82 25.38
N ALA A 58 0.89 5.23 26.30
CA ALA A 58 0.20 4.33 27.21
C ALA A 58 -0.72 3.31 26.50
N GLU A 59 -1.05 3.54 25.23
CA GLU A 59 -1.92 2.69 24.40
C GLU A 59 -1.17 2.11 23.20
N ALA A 60 0.13 1.83 23.34
CA ALA A 60 1.00 1.35 22.26
C ALA A 60 0.47 0.13 21.48
N GLU A 61 -0.31 -0.76 22.13
CA GLU A 61 -0.94 -1.90 21.47
C GLU A 61 -1.98 -1.47 20.42
N SER A 62 -2.68 -0.37 20.65
CA SER A 62 -3.67 0.18 19.69
C SER A 62 -3.01 0.77 18.43
N ALA A 63 -1.74 1.18 18.52
CA ALA A 63 -0.95 1.68 17.39
C ALA A 63 -0.57 0.56 16.40
N PHE A 64 -0.66 -0.71 16.83
CA PHE A 64 -0.27 -1.85 16.01
C PHE A 64 -1.16 -2.01 14.77
N GLY A 65 -2.48 -1.79 14.91
CA GLY A 65 -3.43 -1.89 13.80
C GLY A 65 -3.11 -0.90 12.65
N PRO A 66 -3.07 0.41 12.92
CA PRO A 66 -2.70 1.41 11.92
C PRO A 66 -1.30 1.18 11.32
N PHE A 67 -0.34 0.74 12.13
CA PHE A 67 1.01 0.41 11.67
C PHE A 67 1.02 -0.74 10.67
N VAL A 68 0.31 -1.84 10.96
CA VAL A 68 0.19 -2.99 10.05
C VAL A 68 -0.46 -2.58 8.73
N TRP A 69 -1.52 -1.78 8.80
CA TRP A 69 -2.19 -1.30 7.59
C TRP A 69 -1.29 -0.40 6.74
N LEU A 70 -0.50 0.48 7.36
CA LEU A 70 0.48 1.31 6.65
C LEU A 70 1.58 0.49 6.00
N THR A 71 2.27 -0.32 6.80
CA THR A 71 3.49 -1.03 6.40
C THR A 71 3.23 -2.25 5.53
N GLY A 72 2.16 -2.99 5.82
CA GLY A 72 1.74 -4.15 5.05
C GLY A 72 0.73 -3.79 3.95
N GLY A 73 -0.29 -3.00 4.23
CA GLY A 73 -1.31 -2.72 3.22
C GLY A 73 -0.87 -1.65 2.21
N ILE A 74 -0.76 -0.43 2.71
CA ILE A 74 -0.77 0.77 1.86
C ILE A 74 0.58 1.01 1.17
N PHE A 75 1.71 0.91 1.87
CA PHE A 75 3.01 1.15 1.25
C PHE A 75 3.36 0.13 0.15
N PRO A 76 3.14 -1.19 0.35
CA PRO A 76 3.37 -2.17 -0.70
C PRO A 76 2.44 -1.95 -1.89
N ALA A 77 1.17 -1.60 -1.65
CA ALA A 77 0.24 -1.24 -2.72
C ALA A 77 0.70 0.01 -3.50
N LEU A 78 1.14 1.07 -2.81
CA LEU A 78 1.69 2.26 -3.45
C LEU A 78 2.91 1.92 -4.30
N PHE A 79 3.84 1.12 -3.75
CA PHE A 79 5.06 0.74 -4.46
C PHE A 79 4.75 -0.05 -5.73
N THR A 80 3.87 -1.06 -5.64
CA THR A 80 3.50 -1.87 -6.81
C THR A 80 2.68 -1.11 -7.83
N VAL A 81 1.78 -0.22 -7.39
CA VAL A 81 1.04 0.66 -8.30
C VAL A 81 1.99 1.58 -9.03
N VAL A 82 2.88 2.29 -8.32
CA VAL A 82 3.82 3.22 -8.94
C VAL A 82 4.77 2.50 -9.90
N MET A 83 5.36 1.36 -9.49
CA MET A 83 6.27 0.58 -10.34
C MET A 83 5.54 -0.05 -11.54
N GLY A 84 4.35 -0.61 -11.33
CA GLY A 84 3.54 -1.22 -12.37
C GLY A 84 3.02 -0.21 -13.40
N THR A 85 2.66 0.99 -12.93
CA THR A 85 2.12 2.05 -13.78
C THR A 85 3.20 2.88 -14.48
N LEU A 86 4.16 3.46 -13.75
CA LEU A 86 5.23 4.28 -14.33
C LEU A 86 6.24 3.41 -15.08
N GLY A 87 6.68 2.31 -14.46
CA GLY A 87 7.60 1.36 -15.08
C GLY A 87 6.97 0.68 -16.31
N GLY A 88 5.72 0.22 -16.19
CA GLY A 88 4.98 -0.39 -17.30
C GLY A 88 4.78 0.57 -18.48
N ARG A 89 4.47 1.85 -18.22
CA ARG A 89 4.37 2.88 -19.27
C ARG A 89 5.70 3.17 -19.95
N ALA A 90 6.79 3.26 -19.18
CA ALA A 90 8.12 3.48 -19.72
C ALA A 90 8.55 2.33 -20.64
N LEU A 91 8.31 1.08 -20.21
CA LEU A 91 8.59 -0.11 -21.00
C LEU A 91 7.73 -0.18 -22.27
N ARG A 92 6.42 0.11 -22.17
CA ARG A 92 5.52 0.16 -23.33
C ARG A 92 5.93 1.22 -24.34
N GLY A 93 6.33 2.41 -23.85
CA GLY A 93 6.83 3.48 -24.71
C GLY A 93 8.14 3.13 -25.42
N ARG A 94 9.02 2.33 -24.79
CA ARG A 94 10.23 1.82 -25.43
C ARG A 94 9.94 0.72 -26.44
N ALA A 95 9.02 -0.20 -26.14
CA ALA A 95 8.63 -1.28 -27.04
C ALA A 95 7.92 -0.79 -28.31
N GLN A 96 7.38 0.43 -28.30
CA GLN A 96 6.70 1.06 -29.45
C GLN A 96 7.61 2.01 -30.24
N ARG A 97 8.86 2.23 -29.81
CA ARG A 97 9.85 2.96 -30.62
C ARG A 97 10.46 1.98 -31.64
N PRO A 98 10.34 2.26 -32.95
CA PRO A 98 10.92 1.42 -34.00
C PRO A 98 12.44 1.41 -33.95
#